data_AF-A0A7S0MY40-F1
#
_entry.id   AF-A0A7S0MY40-F1
#
_cell.length_a   1.000
_cell.length_b   1.000
_cell.length_c   1.000
_cell.angle_alpha   90.00
_cell.angle_beta   90.00
_cell.angle_gamma   90.00
#
_symmetry.space_group_name_H-M   'P 1'
#
loop_
_entity.id
_entity.type
_entity.pdbx_description
1 polymer ?
#
loop_
_entity_poly.entity_id
_entity_poly.type
_entity_poly.pdbx_seq_one_letter_code
_entity_poly.pdbx_strand_id
1 'polypeptide(L)'
;RVRVALQVEEASGAVTVALRVVATRKSGARRRTAGSMLPHEELVGCREGCLNRSLLMFCDARVCPSGPTCSNRPFQCIKQPRVVPLRTRERGWGAKTLEDISEGAFVVEYVGELIDDKECEQRLWHAKRTDETNFYMMEITTNVVIDARHKANIS
;
A
#
# COMPACT_ATOMS: atom_id res chain seq x y z
N ARG A 1 -7.13 13.83 4.00
CA ARG A 1 -7.19 12.57 4.78
C ARG A 1 -6.80 11.50 3.77
N VAL A 2 -5.71 10.76 4.02
CA VAL A 2 -5.30 9.62 3.19
C VAL A 2 -6.22 8.46 3.53
N ARG A 3 -6.76 7.74 2.55
CA ARG A 3 -7.58 6.53 2.77
C ARG A 3 -6.74 5.33 2.36
N VAL A 4 -6.36 4.50 3.33
CA VAL A 4 -5.66 3.24 3.05
C VAL A 4 -6.69 2.23 2.53
N ALA A 5 -6.47 1.68 1.34
CA ALA A 5 -7.26 0.56 0.83
C ALA A 5 -6.45 -0.73 1.06
N LEU A 6 -7.06 -1.69 1.75
CA LEU A 6 -6.41 -2.97 2.05
C LEU A 6 -6.63 -3.91 0.87
N GLN A 7 -5.58 -4.59 0.41
CA GLN A 7 -5.69 -5.76 -0.48
C GLN A 7 -4.80 -6.84 0.12
N VAL A 8 -5.27 -8.07 0.08
CA VAL A 8 -4.62 -9.22 0.71
C VAL A 8 -4.23 -10.18 -0.39
N GLU A 9 -2.96 -10.57 -0.45
CA GLU A 9 -2.52 -11.60 -1.39
C GLU A 9 -1.75 -12.69 -0.65
N GLU A 10 -2.04 -13.95 -0.99
CA GLU A 10 -1.34 -15.12 -0.48
C GLU A 10 -0.26 -15.51 -1.49
N ALA A 11 1.02 -15.39 -1.12
CA ALA A 11 2.13 -15.84 -1.93
C ALA A 11 2.80 -17.07 -1.29
N SER A 12 2.76 -18.19 -2.02
CA SER A 12 3.47 -19.47 -1.83
C SER A 12 4.33 -19.61 -0.56
N GLY A 13 3.70 -19.95 0.57
CA GLY A 13 4.38 -20.43 1.78
C GLY A 13 5.15 -19.38 2.60
N ALA A 14 5.23 -18.13 2.13
CA ALA A 14 5.68 -16.97 2.88
C ALA A 14 4.68 -15.85 2.58
N VAL A 15 3.62 -15.78 3.38
CA VAL A 15 2.51 -14.87 3.13
C VAL A 15 3.03 -13.43 3.28
N THR A 16 3.20 -12.75 2.15
CA THR A 16 3.57 -11.33 2.07
C THR A 16 2.28 -10.60 1.72
N VAL A 17 1.76 -9.80 2.65
CA VAL A 17 0.46 -9.14 2.49
C VAL A 17 0.65 -7.67 2.15
N ALA A 18 0.27 -7.32 0.93
CA ALA A 18 0.54 -6.02 0.36
C ALA A 18 -0.64 -5.04 0.41
N LEU A 19 -0.54 -4.05 1.29
CA LEU A 19 -1.53 -2.97 1.37
C LEU A 19 -1.35 -1.91 0.28
N ARG A 20 -2.46 -1.38 -0.24
CA ARG A 20 -2.45 -0.22 -1.14
C ARG A 20 -2.88 1.03 -0.39
N VAL A 21 -1.92 1.78 0.15
CA VAL A 21 -2.21 3.12 0.66
C VAL A 21 -2.57 4.03 -0.52
N VAL A 22 -3.83 4.52 -0.59
CA VAL A 22 -4.28 5.44 -1.63
C VAL A 22 -4.37 6.87 -1.08
N ALA A 23 -3.60 7.78 -1.66
CA ALA A 23 -3.79 9.20 -1.39
C ALA A 23 -5.16 9.66 -1.90
N THR A 24 -6.02 10.23 -1.04
CA THR A 24 -7.28 10.88 -1.46
C THR A 24 -7.29 12.37 -1.13
N ARG A 25 -7.72 13.22 -2.08
CA ARG A 25 -7.81 14.69 -1.87
C ARG A 25 -8.93 15.06 -0.87
N LYS A 26 -8.75 16.17 -0.13
CA LYS A 26 -9.92 16.97 0.30
C LYS A 26 -10.37 17.77 -0.92
N SER A 27 -11.68 17.85 -1.14
CA SER A 27 -12.32 18.66 -2.20
C SER A 27 -11.90 20.13 -2.09
N GLY A 28 -10.79 20.49 -2.71
CA GLY A 28 -10.37 21.86 -2.98
C GLY A 28 -10.42 22.10 -4.49
N ALA A 29 -11.18 23.11 -4.91
CA ALA A 29 -11.46 23.42 -6.30
C ALA A 29 -10.17 23.51 -7.15
N ARG A 30 -10.10 22.73 -8.24
CA ARG A 30 -8.99 22.76 -9.20
C ARG A 30 -9.20 23.93 -10.16
N ARG A 31 -8.32 24.93 -10.13
CA ARG A 31 -8.21 25.90 -11.23
C ARG A 31 -7.65 25.15 -12.44
N ARG A 32 -8.43 25.03 -13.52
CA ARG A 32 -7.96 24.48 -14.80
C ARG A 32 -7.10 25.53 -15.48
N THR A 33 -5.80 25.30 -15.60
CA THR A 33 -4.97 25.96 -16.61
C THR A 33 -4.88 25.04 -17.82
N ALA A 34 -5.12 25.61 -18.99
CA ALA A 34 -5.16 24.91 -20.26
C ALA A 34 -3.74 24.63 -20.78
N GLY A 35 -3.55 23.42 -21.32
CA GLY A 35 -2.75 23.13 -22.51
C GLY A 35 -1.23 23.30 -22.46
N SER A 36 -0.53 22.17 -22.31
CA SER A 36 0.64 21.87 -23.16
C SER A 36 0.69 20.35 -23.37
N MET A 37 0.48 19.90 -24.61
CA MET A 37 0.59 18.48 -24.99
C MET A 37 2.06 18.05 -24.86
N LEU A 38 2.33 17.08 -24.01
CA LEU A 38 3.63 16.43 -23.89
C LEU A 38 3.74 15.29 -24.92
N PRO A 39 4.95 14.98 -25.42
CA PRO A 39 5.15 14.05 -26.53
C PRO A 39 4.95 12.60 -26.09
N HIS A 40 4.16 11.86 -26.88
CA HIS A 40 4.00 10.41 -26.89
C HIS A 40 3.72 9.77 -25.52
N GLU A 41 2.52 10.01 -24.95
CA GLU A 41 2.01 9.15 -23.88
C GLU A 41 1.84 7.74 -24.46
N GLU A 42 2.77 6.83 -24.12
CA GLU A 42 2.57 5.40 -24.30
C GLU A 42 1.19 5.03 -23.79
N LEU A 43 0.41 4.33 -24.60
CA LEU A 43 -0.97 3.96 -24.27
C LEU A 43 -0.95 2.92 -23.13
N VAL A 44 -0.90 3.41 -21.89
CA VAL A 44 -0.87 2.58 -20.69
C VAL A 44 -2.27 1.99 -20.48
N GLY A 45 -2.36 0.67 -20.55
CA GLY A 45 -3.61 -0.08 -20.42
C GLY A 45 -4.01 -0.36 -18.97
N CYS A 46 -5.23 -0.87 -18.80
CA CYS A 46 -5.84 -1.21 -17.51
C CYS A 46 -5.86 -0.06 -16.49
N ARG A 47 -6.23 1.16 -16.92
CA ARG A 47 -6.46 2.32 -16.05
C ARG A 47 -7.89 2.29 -15.46
N GLU A 48 -8.56 3.44 -15.42
CA GLU A 48 -9.97 3.57 -15.06
C GLU A 48 -10.82 2.75 -16.05
N GLY A 49 -11.70 1.88 -15.54
CA GLY A 49 -12.53 0.98 -16.36
C GLY A 49 -12.02 -0.48 -16.45
N CYS A 50 -10.83 -0.79 -15.92
CA CYS A 50 -10.40 -2.20 -15.80
C CYS A 50 -11.21 -2.93 -14.71
N LEU A 51 -11.92 -3.99 -15.08
CA LEU A 51 -12.72 -4.78 -14.12
C LEU A 51 -11.87 -5.35 -12.99
N ASN A 52 -10.71 -5.95 -13.29
CA ASN A 52 -9.81 -6.46 -12.26
C ASN A 52 -9.40 -5.36 -11.29
N ARG A 53 -9.05 -4.16 -11.80
CA ARG A 53 -8.71 -3.01 -10.95
C ARG A 53 -9.87 -2.59 -10.05
N SER A 54 -11.08 -2.55 -10.59
CA SER A 54 -12.30 -2.22 -9.82
C SER A 54 -12.62 -3.26 -8.75
N LEU A 55 -12.25 -4.52 -8.99
CA LEU A 55 -12.42 -5.64 -8.07
C LEU A 55 -11.20 -5.89 -7.18
N LEU A 56 -10.22 -4.98 -7.18
CA LEU A 56 -8.98 -5.12 -6.40
C LEU A 56 -8.24 -6.45 -6.70
N MET A 57 -8.20 -6.83 -7.97
CA MET A 57 -7.44 -7.97 -8.49
C MET A 57 -6.37 -7.49 -9.47
N PHE A 58 -5.24 -8.17 -9.51
CA PHE A 58 -4.25 -7.92 -10.55
C PHE A 58 -4.62 -8.53 -11.90
N CYS A 59 -4.04 -7.98 -12.95
CA CYS A 59 -4.09 -8.58 -14.27
C CYS A 59 -2.94 -9.57 -14.42
N ASP A 60 -3.25 -10.78 -14.86
CA ASP A 60 -2.23 -11.75 -15.27
C ASP A 60 -1.64 -11.30 -16.61
N ALA A 61 -0.31 -11.17 -16.63
CA ALA A 61 0.48 -10.72 -17.77
C ALA A 61 0.26 -11.55 -19.05
N ARG A 62 -0.10 -12.83 -18.91
CA ARG A 62 -0.25 -13.80 -20.00
C ARG A 62 -1.58 -13.68 -20.72
N VAL A 63 -2.61 -13.16 -20.06
CA VAL A 63 -3.99 -13.10 -20.58
C VAL A 63 -4.54 -11.68 -20.67
N CYS A 64 -3.89 -10.71 -20.03
CA CYS A 64 -4.31 -9.32 -20.08
C CYS A 64 -4.24 -8.78 -21.52
N PRO A 65 -5.34 -8.24 -22.09
CA PRO A 65 -5.33 -7.68 -23.44
C PRO A 65 -4.37 -6.49 -23.61
N SER A 66 -4.07 -5.78 -22.52
CA SER A 66 -3.08 -4.70 -22.52
C SER A 66 -1.63 -5.20 -22.54
N GLY A 67 -1.39 -6.52 -22.43
CA GLY A 67 -0.07 -7.13 -22.55
C GLY A 67 0.99 -6.40 -21.70
N PRO A 68 2.18 -6.06 -22.27
CA PRO A 68 3.24 -5.31 -21.61
C PRO A 68 2.82 -3.94 -21.04
N THR A 69 1.85 -3.24 -21.67
CA THR A 69 1.45 -1.89 -21.26
C THR A 69 0.42 -1.86 -20.12
N CYS A 70 0.03 -3.02 -19.59
CA CYS A 70 -0.87 -3.12 -18.44
C CYS A 70 -0.26 -2.47 -17.19
N SER A 71 -0.99 -1.49 -16.61
CA SER A 71 -0.65 -0.82 -15.35
C SER A 71 -1.25 -1.46 -14.10
N ASN A 72 -2.00 -2.56 -14.21
CA ASN A 72 -2.65 -3.25 -13.10
C ASN A 72 -1.91 -4.55 -12.77
N ARG A 73 -0.63 -4.42 -12.42
CA ARG A 73 0.32 -5.52 -12.18
C ARG A 73 0.47 -5.83 -10.69
N PRO A 74 0.97 -7.01 -10.32
CA PRO A 74 1.37 -7.30 -8.94
C PRO A 74 2.31 -6.25 -8.37
N PHE A 75 2.23 -6.01 -7.06
CA PHE A 75 2.98 -4.92 -6.39
C PHE A 75 4.49 -5.00 -6.58
N GLN A 76 5.04 -6.21 -6.66
CA GLN A 76 6.47 -6.45 -6.93
C GLN A 76 6.93 -5.88 -8.28
N CYS A 77 6.01 -5.69 -9.23
CA CYS A 77 6.28 -5.09 -10.52
C CYS A 77 6.01 -3.58 -10.55
N ILE A 78 5.42 -3.01 -9.50
CA ILE A 78 5.12 -1.58 -9.41
C ILE A 78 6.25 -0.88 -8.70
N LYS A 79 6.80 0.16 -9.33
CA LYS A 79 7.80 1.03 -8.69
C LYS A 79 7.18 1.75 -7.50
N GLN A 80 7.73 1.52 -6.31
CA GLN A 80 7.40 2.28 -5.11
C GLN A 80 7.99 3.70 -5.20
N PRO A 81 7.29 4.74 -4.70
CA PRO A 81 7.85 6.06 -4.57
C PRO A 81 8.99 6.05 -3.54
N ARG A 82 9.93 6.97 -3.67
CA ARG A 82 11.01 7.13 -2.71
C ARG A 82 10.46 7.68 -1.41
N VAL A 83 10.64 6.93 -0.33
CA VAL A 83 10.18 7.26 1.02
C VAL A 83 11.38 7.33 1.96
N VAL A 84 11.35 8.29 2.89
CA VAL A 84 12.35 8.44 3.94
C VAL A 84 11.69 8.56 5.32
N PRO A 85 12.33 8.06 6.39
CA PRO A 85 11.89 8.33 7.75
C PRO A 85 11.93 9.83 8.05
N LEU A 86 10.90 10.33 8.74
CA LEU A 86 10.78 11.69 9.22
C LEU A 86 10.36 11.69 10.69
N ARG A 87 11.14 12.33 11.55
CA ARG A 87 10.74 12.56 12.95
C ARG A 87 9.70 13.68 13.00
N THR A 88 8.54 13.39 13.59
CA THR A 88 7.48 14.36 13.83
C THR A 88 7.62 14.95 15.24
N ARG A 89 6.95 16.09 15.50
CA ARG A 89 7.01 16.78 16.80
C ARG A 89 6.35 15.98 17.92
N GLU A 90 5.24 15.30 17.64
CA GLU A 90 4.35 14.73 18.67
C GLU A 90 4.03 13.25 18.47
N ARG A 91 4.21 12.70 17.25
CA ARG A 91 3.71 11.35 16.89
C ARG A 91 4.85 10.36 16.62
N GLY A 92 6.05 10.68 17.09
CA GLY A 92 7.22 9.86 16.84
C GLY A 92 7.70 9.91 15.39
N TRP A 93 8.10 8.75 14.86
CA TRP A 93 8.57 8.62 13.48
C TRP A 93 7.41 8.42 12.50
N GLY A 94 7.55 8.95 11.30
CA GLY A 94 6.64 8.71 10.18
C GLY A 94 7.41 8.60 8.86
N ALA A 95 6.68 8.34 7.78
CA ALA A 95 7.21 8.25 6.43
C ALA A 95 6.93 9.55 5.65
N LYS A 96 7.93 10.04 4.90
CA LYS A 96 7.79 11.18 3.98
C LYS A 96 8.26 10.78 2.59
N THR A 97 7.48 11.16 1.57
CA THR A 97 7.83 10.90 0.18
C THR A 97 8.79 11.99 -0.35
N LEU A 98 9.70 11.61 -1.24
CA LEU A 98 10.63 12.52 -1.93
C LEU A 98 10.14 12.88 -3.35
N GLU A 99 8.91 12.48 -3.67
CA GLU A 99 8.26 12.71 -4.95
C GLU A 99 6.77 12.93 -4.75
N ASP A 100 6.16 13.61 -5.73
CA ASP A 100 4.72 13.83 -5.77
C ASP A 100 4.01 12.51 -6.09
N ILE A 101 2.98 12.20 -5.30
CA ILE A 101 2.18 11.00 -5.48
C ILE A 101 0.81 11.39 -6.01
N SER A 102 0.47 10.87 -7.19
CA SER A 102 -0.87 11.03 -7.76
C SER A 102 -1.92 10.32 -6.90
N GLU A 103 -3.11 10.91 -6.82
CA GLU A 103 -4.27 10.26 -6.22
C GLU A 103 -4.53 8.90 -6.89
N GLY A 104 -4.85 7.87 -6.11
CA GLY A 104 -4.98 6.51 -6.62
C GLY A 104 -3.67 5.73 -6.78
N ALA A 105 -2.49 6.35 -6.68
CA ALA A 105 -1.23 5.66 -6.86
C ALA A 105 -0.91 4.71 -5.69
N PHE A 106 -0.17 3.64 -5.99
CA PHE A 106 0.41 2.74 -4.99
C PHE A 106 1.58 3.44 -4.29
N VAL A 107 1.71 3.20 -2.98
CA VAL A 107 2.80 3.75 -2.15
C VAL A 107 3.73 2.62 -1.72
N VAL A 108 3.32 1.82 -0.75
CA VAL A 108 4.16 0.77 -0.19
C VAL A 108 3.26 -0.33 0.34
N GLU A 109 3.76 -1.57 0.26
CA GLU A 109 3.17 -2.73 0.89
C GLU A 109 3.52 -2.74 2.38
N TYR A 110 2.58 -3.13 3.24
CA TYR A 110 2.80 -3.22 4.68
C TYR A 110 3.28 -4.62 5.05
N VAL A 111 4.58 -4.76 5.24
CA VAL A 111 5.20 -6.06 5.51
C VAL A 111 5.35 -6.26 7.00
N GLY A 112 4.98 -7.44 7.48
CA GLY A 112 5.26 -7.88 8.84
C GLY A 112 5.27 -9.40 8.96
N GLU A 113 5.40 -9.89 10.18
CA GLU A 113 5.19 -11.30 10.50
C GLU A 113 3.70 -11.62 10.47
N LEU A 114 3.32 -12.74 9.86
CA LEU A 114 1.97 -13.25 10.04
C LEU A 114 1.84 -14.01 11.33
N ILE A 115 0.87 -13.61 12.13
CA ILE A 115 0.54 -14.22 13.41
C ILE A 115 -0.97 -14.46 13.49
N ASP A 116 -1.36 -15.45 14.30
CA ASP A 116 -2.76 -15.71 14.60
C ASP A 116 -3.25 -14.82 15.77
N ASP A 117 -4.55 -14.90 16.09
CA ASP A 117 -5.14 -14.05 17.14
C ASP A 117 -4.53 -14.36 18.52
N LYS A 118 -4.17 -15.63 18.75
CA LYS A 118 -3.61 -16.09 20.03
C LYS A 118 -2.21 -15.53 20.25
N GLU A 119 -1.36 -15.52 19.23
CA GLU A 119 -0.04 -14.91 19.27
C GLU A 119 -0.15 -13.38 19.33
N CYS A 120 -1.08 -12.78 18.58
CA CYS A 120 -1.36 -11.34 18.66
C CYS A 120 -1.72 -10.91 20.08
N GLU A 121 -2.64 -11.63 20.75
CA GLU A 121 -3.04 -11.36 22.12
C GLU A 121 -1.85 -11.47 23.09
N GLN A 122 -1.02 -12.52 22.96
CA GLN A 122 0.17 -12.70 23.77
C GLN A 122 1.16 -11.53 23.63
N ARG A 123 1.40 -11.07 22.39
CA ARG A 123 2.29 -9.93 22.10
C ARG A 123 1.73 -8.62 22.66
N LEU A 124 0.43 -8.39 22.56
CA LEU A 124 -0.24 -7.22 23.15
C LEU A 124 -0.15 -7.22 24.68
N TRP A 125 -0.36 -8.37 25.33
CA TRP A 125 -0.19 -8.49 26.77
C TRP A 125 1.26 -8.30 27.20
N HIS A 126 2.24 -8.77 26.42
CA HIS A 126 3.65 -8.51 26.68
C HIS A 126 3.96 -7.01 26.58
N ALA A 127 3.56 -6.36 25.49
CA ALA A 127 3.73 -4.93 25.27
C ALA A 127 3.12 -4.07 26.39
N LYS A 128 1.94 -4.45 26.91
CA LYS A 128 1.32 -3.79 28.06
C LYS A 128 2.17 -3.89 29.34
N ARG A 129 2.86 -5.02 29.55
CA ARG A 129 3.73 -5.22 30.73
C ARG A 129 5.07 -4.51 30.61
N THR A 130 5.53 -4.27 29.38
CA THR A 130 6.79 -3.57 29.09
C THR A 130 6.61 -2.08 28.83
N ASP A 131 5.41 -1.54 29.06
CA ASP A 131 5.04 -0.13 28.84
C ASP A 131 5.34 0.36 27.40
N GLU A 132 5.11 -0.54 26.43
CA GLU A 132 5.25 -0.18 25.04
C GLU A 132 4.04 0.58 24.52
N THR A 133 4.33 1.67 23.83
CA THR A 133 3.32 2.66 23.43
C THR A 133 2.99 2.62 21.94
N ASN A 134 3.78 1.92 21.12
CA ASN A 134 3.59 1.82 19.67
C ASN A 134 3.24 0.39 19.28
N PHE A 135 2.15 0.24 18.51
CA PHE A 135 1.62 -1.05 18.08
C PHE A 135 1.50 -1.06 16.56
N TYR A 136 1.99 -2.14 15.94
CA TYR A 136 2.07 -2.29 14.49
C TYR A 136 1.34 -3.56 14.03
N MET A 137 0.16 -3.79 14.62
CA MET A 137 -0.70 -4.93 14.35
C MET A 137 -1.80 -4.56 13.36
N MET A 138 -1.99 -5.36 12.32
CA MET A 138 -3.08 -5.18 11.37
C MET A 138 -3.77 -6.50 11.06
N GLU A 139 -5.04 -6.62 11.44
CA GLU A 139 -5.87 -7.76 11.04
C GLU A 139 -6.20 -7.67 9.55
N ILE A 140 -5.93 -8.76 8.85
CA ILE A 140 -6.11 -8.91 7.41
C ILE A 140 -7.44 -9.59 7.13
N THR A 141 -7.60 -10.75 7.76
CA THR A 141 -8.79 -11.59 7.80
C THR A 141 -8.89 -12.17 9.20
N THR A 142 -10.03 -12.75 9.54
CA THR A 142 -10.21 -13.43 10.83
C THR A 142 -9.06 -14.39 11.11
N ASN A 143 -8.45 -14.26 12.29
CA ASN A 143 -7.32 -15.07 12.75
C ASN A 143 -6.02 -14.93 11.93
N VAL A 144 -5.87 -13.85 11.17
CA VAL A 144 -4.63 -13.53 10.43
C VAL A 144 -4.27 -12.06 10.62
N VAL A 145 -3.19 -11.81 11.34
CA VAL A 145 -2.70 -10.48 11.70
C VAL A 145 -1.27 -10.29 11.17
N ILE A 146 -0.98 -9.13 10.59
CA ILE A 146 0.39 -8.68 10.31
C ILE A 146 0.94 -7.96 11.53
N ASP A 147 2.05 -8.44 12.07
CA ASP A 147 2.84 -7.75 13.09
C ASP A 147 4.14 -7.22 12.48
N ALA A 148 4.21 -5.90 12.27
CA ALA A 148 5.39 -5.22 11.73
C ALA A 148 6.36 -4.73 12.82
N ARG A 149 6.24 -5.23 14.05
CA ARG A 149 7.07 -4.75 15.18
C ARG A 149 8.54 -5.18 15.09
N HIS A 150 8.81 -6.43 14.70
CA HIS A 150 10.16 -7.01 14.71
C HIS A 150 10.74 -7.24 13.32
N LYS A 151 9.89 -7.53 12.33
CA LYS A 151 10.27 -7.68 10.94
C LYS A 151 9.32 -6.83 10.11
N ALA A 152 9.85 -5.85 9.38
CA ALA A 152 9.06 -4.93 8.58
C ALA A 152 9.90 -4.28 7.47
N ASN A 153 9.23 -3.55 6.58
CA ASN A 153 9.87 -2.62 5.67
C ASN A 153 9.66 -1.16 6.17
N ILE A 154 9.69 -0.17 5.28
CA ILE A 154 9.53 1.27 5.60
C ILE A 154 8.07 1.70 5.88
N SER A 155 7.10 0.80 5.70
CA SER A 155 5.66 1.09 5.79
C SER A 155 5.19 1.50 7.19
#